data_AF-A0AA39NTM8-F1
#
_entry.id   AF-A0AA39NTM8-F1
#
_cell.length_a   1.000
_cell.length_b   1.000
_cell.length_c   1.000
_cell.angle_alpha   90.00
_cell.angle_beta   90.00
_cell.angle_gamma   90.00
#
_symmetry.space_group_name_H-M   'P 1'
#
loop_
_entity.id
_entity.type
_entity.pdbx_description
1 polymer ?
#
loop_
_entity_poly.entity_id
_entity_poly.type
_entity_poly.pdbx_seq_one_letter_code
_entity_poly.pdbx_strand_id
1 'polypeptide(L)'
;RHSRRGRCGCTNCCHARIEYGCASPHKCFLKAQRLLESLPPKWNPLVDPPTDVEIPPADEDDNEQDEQAKYFTPRLTTKGNLSEAFRIFVDGDECQD
;
A
#
# COMPACT_ATOMS: atom_id res chain seq x y z
N ARG A 1 -22.90 -7.84 -19.38
CA ARG A 1 -22.95 -6.36 -19.24
C ARG A 1 -23.64 -6.01 -17.91
N HIS A 2 -23.08 -5.07 -17.13
CA HIS A 2 -23.66 -4.64 -15.85
C HIS A 2 -24.88 -3.73 -16.02
N SER A 3 -25.79 -3.71 -15.04
CA SER A 3 -26.98 -2.84 -14.99
C SER A 3 -27.23 -2.38 -13.55
N ARG A 4 -27.70 -1.13 -13.38
CA ARG A 4 -28.00 -0.55 -12.06
C ARG A 4 -29.29 -1.07 -11.42
N ARG A 5 -30.03 -1.94 -12.14
CA ARG A 5 -31.27 -2.56 -11.63
C ARG A 5 -30.97 -3.48 -10.44
N GLY A 6 -31.91 -3.62 -9.53
CA GLY A 6 -31.75 -4.41 -8.30
C GLY A 6 -31.42 -5.89 -8.51
N ARG A 7 -31.75 -6.46 -9.68
CA ARG A 7 -31.41 -7.84 -10.07
C ARG A 7 -30.55 -7.87 -11.34
N CYS A 8 -29.39 -7.25 -11.31
CA CYS A 8 -28.45 -7.38 -12.42
C CYS A 8 -27.96 -8.83 -12.56
N GLY A 9 -27.99 -9.37 -13.79
CA GLY A 9 -27.52 -10.71 -14.13
C GLY A 9 -26.04 -10.80 -14.50
N CYS A 10 -25.22 -9.79 -14.21
CA CYS A 10 -23.79 -9.88 -14.48
C CYS A 10 -23.11 -10.83 -13.49
N THR A 11 -22.00 -11.45 -13.91
CA THR A 11 -21.25 -12.43 -13.11
C THR A 11 -20.96 -11.93 -11.69
N ASN A 12 -20.45 -10.70 -11.56
CA ASN A 12 -20.10 -10.11 -10.26
C ASN A 12 -21.33 -9.90 -9.36
N CYS A 13 -22.47 -9.48 -9.90
CA CYS A 13 -23.70 -9.30 -9.13
C CYS A 13 -24.37 -10.64 -8.78
N CYS A 14 -24.21 -11.67 -9.62
CA CYS A 14 -24.67 -13.02 -9.31
C CYS A 14 -23.81 -13.63 -8.19
N HIS A 15 -22.48 -13.59 -8.34
CA HIS A 15 -21.52 -14.05 -7.35
C HIS A 15 -21.74 -13.38 -5.99
N ALA A 16 -21.87 -12.05 -5.95
CA ALA A 16 -22.12 -11.34 -4.70
C ALA A 16 -23.45 -11.70 -4.02
N ARG A 17 -24.46 -12.11 -4.79
CA ARG A 17 -25.73 -12.59 -4.24
C ARG A 17 -25.64 -14.01 -3.71
N ILE A 18 -24.95 -14.89 -4.44
CA ILE A 18 -24.85 -16.32 -4.13
C ILE A 18 -23.91 -16.53 -2.95
N GLU A 19 -22.69 -15.97 -3.00
CA GLU A 19 -21.66 -16.21 -1.99
C GLU A 19 -21.87 -15.40 -0.71
N TYR A 20 -22.30 -14.14 -0.84
CA TYR A 20 -22.37 -13.21 0.30
C TYR A 20 -23.80 -12.85 0.71
N GLY A 21 -24.83 -13.41 0.07
CA GLY A 21 -26.24 -13.08 0.36
C GLY A 21 -26.60 -11.60 0.13
N CYS A 22 -25.83 -10.88 -0.70
CA CYS A 22 -25.99 -9.43 -0.83
C CYS A 22 -27.31 -9.05 -1.54
N ALA A 23 -28.22 -8.36 -0.85
CA ALA A 23 -29.51 -7.96 -1.41
C ALA A 23 -29.40 -6.96 -2.58
N SER A 24 -28.38 -6.10 -2.59
CA SER A 24 -28.18 -5.08 -3.63
C SER A 24 -26.70 -4.90 -3.95
N PRO A 25 -26.10 -5.78 -4.77
CA PRO A 25 -24.67 -5.73 -5.07
C PRO A 25 -24.22 -4.38 -5.62
N HIS A 26 -25.04 -3.75 -6.48
CA HIS A 26 -24.72 -2.44 -7.05
C HIS A 26 -24.48 -1.37 -5.97
N LYS A 27 -25.30 -1.33 -4.91
CA LYS A 27 -25.13 -0.37 -3.80
C LYS A 27 -23.86 -0.66 -3.01
N CYS A 28 -23.53 -1.93 -2.79
CA CYS A 28 -22.31 -2.33 -2.11
C CYS A 28 -21.07 -1.92 -2.91
N PHE A 29 -21.03 -2.19 -4.21
CA PHE A 29 -19.92 -1.76 -5.08
C PHE A 29 -19.77 -0.24 -5.13
N LEU A 30 -20.88 0.52 -5.18
CA LEU A 30 -20.82 1.99 -5.10
C LEU A 30 -20.27 2.48 -3.76
N LYS A 31 -20.65 1.83 -2.65
CA LYS A 31 -20.11 2.19 -1.33
C LYS A 31 -18.61 1.89 -1.24
N ALA A 32 -18.18 0.72 -1.73
CA ALA A 32 -16.78 0.34 -1.78
C ALA A 32 -15.97 1.34 -2.63
N GLN A 33 -16.50 1.73 -3.80
CA GLN A 33 -15.87 2.74 -4.65
C GLN A 33 -15.68 4.07 -3.90
N ARG A 34 -16.71 4.57 -3.21
CA ARG A 34 -16.60 5.82 -2.42
C ARG A 34 -15.58 5.73 -1.31
N LEU A 35 -15.44 4.56 -0.67
CA LEU A 35 -14.42 4.34 0.35
C LEU A 35 -13.03 4.43 -0.26
N LEU A 36 -12.79 3.76 -1.40
CA LEU A 36 -11.52 3.83 -2.11
C LEU A 36 -11.18 5.26 -2.55
N GLU A 37 -12.16 6.00 -3.06
CA GLU A 37 -12.01 7.41 -3.46
C GLU A 37 -11.73 8.35 -2.28
N SER A 38 -12.09 7.94 -1.05
CA SER A 38 -11.80 8.72 0.17
C SER A 38 -10.42 8.47 0.77
N LEU A 39 -9.67 7.48 0.26
CA LEU A 39 -8.35 7.16 0.78
C LEU A 39 -7.33 8.24 0.36
N PRO A 40 -6.45 8.69 1.29
CA PRO A 40 -5.32 9.54 0.93
C PRO A 40 -4.44 8.86 -0.13
N PRO A 41 -3.75 9.62 -1.00
CA PRO A 41 -2.96 9.05 -2.10
C PRO A 41 -1.97 7.97 -1.65
N LYS A 42 -1.31 8.16 -0.49
CA LYS A 42 -0.38 7.20 0.10
C LYS A 42 -1.00 5.80 0.35
N TRP A 43 -2.29 5.75 0.64
CA TRP A 43 -3.01 4.52 1.00
C TRP A 43 -3.98 4.07 -0.10
N ASN A 44 -4.06 4.79 -1.22
CA ASN A 44 -5.00 4.50 -2.28
C ASN A 44 -4.36 3.49 -3.25
N PRO A 45 -4.83 2.23 -3.30
CA PRO A 45 -4.26 1.21 -4.17
C PRO A 45 -4.53 1.47 -5.67
N LEU A 46 -5.37 2.46 -5.99
CA LEU A 46 -5.66 2.88 -7.36
C LEU A 46 -4.66 3.92 -7.88
N VAL A 47 -3.81 4.47 -7.02
CA VAL A 47 -2.76 5.43 -7.37
C VAL A 47 -1.43 4.67 -7.45
N ASP A 48 -0.63 4.96 -8.49
CA ASP A 48 0.70 4.40 -8.58
C ASP A 48 1.53 4.81 -7.35
N PRO A 49 2.12 3.85 -6.62
CA PRO A 49 2.97 4.19 -5.51
C PRO A 49 4.14 5.05 -6.01
N PRO A 50 4.63 6.02 -5.22
CA PRO A 50 5.84 6.73 -5.56
C PRO A 50 6.95 5.70 -5.80
N THR A 51 7.64 5.81 -6.94
CA THR A 51 8.76 4.93 -7.26
C THR A 51 9.77 5.00 -6.12
N ASP A 52 10.15 3.85 -5.57
CA ASP A 52 11.26 3.72 -4.63
C ASP A 52 12.56 3.97 -5.40
N VAL A 53 12.86 5.24 -5.67
CA VAL A 53 14.09 5.63 -6.34
C VAL A 53 15.20 5.59 -5.30
N GLU A 54 16.09 4.60 -5.41
CA GLU A 54 17.43 4.72 -4.83
C GLU A 54 18.11 5.89 -5.53
N ILE A 55 18.02 7.09 -4.96
CA ILE A 55 18.78 8.24 -5.46
C ILE A 55 20.26 7.86 -5.27
N PRO A 56 21.02 7.61 -6.36
CA PRO A 56 22.45 7.40 -6.20
C PRO A 56 23.01 8.68 -5.54
N PRO A 57 24.08 8.58 -4.72
CA PRO A 57 24.76 9.79 -4.26
C PRO A 57 24.93 10.71 -5.47
N ALA A 58 24.25 11.85 -5.47
CA ALA A 58 24.78 12.95 -6.24
C ALA A 58 26.18 13.14 -5.64
N ASP A 59 27.20 13.13 -6.48
CA ASP A 59 28.49 13.64 -6.08
C ASP A 59 28.20 15.07 -5.60
N GLU A 60 28.19 15.25 -4.27
CA GLU A 60 27.93 16.53 -3.61
C GLU A 60 29.15 17.40 -3.87
N ASP A 61 29.23 17.91 -5.09
CA ASP A 61 30.03 19.07 -5.45
C ASP A 61 29.13 20.31 -5.27
N ASP A 62 29.68 21.28 -4.55
CA ASP A 62 29.16 22.63 -4.29
C ASP A 62 27.89 22.80 -3.41
N ASN A 63 28.09 23.11 -2.14
CA ASN A 63 28.32 24.48 -1.66
C ASN A 63 27.93 24.65 -0.17
N GLU A 64 28.88 25.15 0.62
CA GLU A 64 28.69 25.86 1.91
C GLU A 64 27.66 25.26 2.88
N GLN A 65 28.04 24.18 3.58
CA GLN A 65 27.25 23.65 4.70
C GLN A 65 27.98 23.88 6.02
N ASP A 66 27.27 24.48 6.98
CA ASP A 66 27.64 24.55 8.40
C ASP A 66 28.33 23.25 8.83
N GLU A 67 29.55 23.34 9.38
CA GLU A 67 30.39 22.19 9.76
C GLU A 67 29.73 21.24 10.78
N GLN A 68 28.54 21.57 11.30
CA GLN A 68 27.74 20.75 12.21
C GLN A 68 26.44 20.19 11.61
N ALA A 69 26.00 20.61 10.42
CA ALA A 69 24.74 20.16 9.85
C ALA A 69 24.91 18.79 9.17
N LYS A 70 24.37 17.73 9.79
CA LYS A 70 24.23 16.42 9.13
C LYS A 70 22.86 16.33 8.48
N TYR A 71 22.83 16.40 7.15
CA TYR A 71 21.62 16.15 6.39
C TYR A 71 21.27 14.66 6.41
N PHE A 72 20.03 14.36 6.77
CA PHE A 72 19.51 12.99 6.67
C PHE A 72 19.16 12.71 5.22
N THR A 73 19.96 11.87 4.57
CA THR A 73 19.69 11.37 3.21
C THR A 73 18.99 10.02 3.31
N PRO A 74 17.65 9.95 3.13
CA PRO A 74 16.91 8.70 3.23
C PRO A 74 17.30 7.76 2.08
N ARG A 75 18.17 6.80 2.35
CA ARG A 75 18.47 5.69 1.44
C ARG A 75 17.76 4.44 1.94
N LEU A 76 16.84 3.93 1.14
CA LEU A 76 16.17 2.66 1.39
C LEU A 76 17.04 1.54 0.84
N THR A 77 17.63 0.72 1.73
CA THR A 77 18.42 -0.44 1.32
C THR A 77 17.47 -1.55 0.85
N THR A 78 17.36 -1.76 -0.47
CA THR A 78 16.54 -2.84 -1.05
C THR A 78 17.28 -4.18 -1.20
N LYS A 79 18.57 -4.20 -0.83
CA LYS A 79 19.47 -5.36 -0.94
C LYS A 79 19.61 -6.08 0.40
N GLY A 80 19.59 -7.42 0.38
CA GLY A 80 19.73 -8.25 1.57
C GLY A 80 18.76 -9.43 1.57
N ASN A 81 18.83 -10.29 2.58
CA ASN A 81 17.86 -11.36 2.77
C ASN A 81 16.61 -10.82 3.49
N LEU A 82 15.43 -11.30 3.12
CA LEU A 82 14.15 -10.91 3.72
C LEU A 82 14.16 -11.07 5.25
N SER A 83 14.88 -12.08 5.75
CA SER A 83 15.07 -12.34 7.19
C SER A 83 15.67 -11.15 7.95
N GLU A 84 16.55 -10.36 7.31
CA GLU A 84 17.15 -9.18 7.94
C GLU A 84 16.12 -8.05 8.13
N ALA A 85 15.11 -7.96 7.25
CA ALA A 85 14.04 -6.96 7.36
C ALA A 85 13.03 -7.28 8.48
N PHE A 86 12.86 -8.55 8.82
CA PHE A 86 11.93 -9.00 9.88
C PHE A 86 12.57 -9.15 11.26
N ARG A 87 13.89 -8.98 11.37
CA ARG A 87 14.65 -9.19 12.60
C ARG A 87 14.20 -8.31 13.78
N ILE A 88 13.59 -7.16 13.48
CA ILE A 88 13.04 -6.20 14.47
C ILE A 88 11.74 -6.71 15.11
N PHE A 89 11.07 -7.67 14.48
CA PHE A 89 9.80 -8.24 14.95
C PHE A 89 9.93 -9.65 15.50
N VAL A 90 11.16 -10.19 15.54
CA VAL A 90 11.44 -11.51 16.11
C VAL A 90 12.14 -11.26 17.45
N ASP A 91 11.37 -10.98 18.48
CA ASP A 91 11.84 -11.15 19.85
C ASP A 91 12.03 -12.66 20.06
N GLY A 92 13.29 -13.09 20.02
CA GLY A 92 13.68 -14.41 20.46
C GLY A 92 13.67 -14.45 21.98
N ASP A 93 12.48 -14.55 22.59
CA ASP A 93 12.37 -15.08 23.94
C ASP A 93 12.63 -16.59 23.85
N GLU A 94 13.91 -16.96 23.82
CA GLU A 94 14.32 -18.31 24.17
C GLU A 94 13.96 -18.51 25.64
N CYS A 95 12.98 -19.38 25.92
CA CYS A 95 12.75 -19.85 27.28
C CYS A 95 14.02 -20.61 27.72
N GLN A 96 14.83 -19.99 28.58
CA GLN A 96 15.91 -20.70 29.26
C GLN A 96 15.29 -21.52 30.41
N ASP A 97 15.36 -22.84 30.26
CA ASP A 97 15.11 -23.83 31.33
C ASP A 97 16.22 -23.81 32.41
#